data_AF-A0A7N2L8V1-F1
#
_entry.id   AF-A0A7N2L8V1-F1
#
_cell.length_a   1.000
_cell.length_b   1.000
_cell.length_c   1.000
_cell.angle_alpha   90.00
_cell.angle_beta   90.00
_cell.angle_gamma   90.00
#
_symmetry.space_group_name_H-M   'P 1'
#
loop_
_entity.id
_entity.type
_entity.pdbx_description
1 polymer ?
#
loop_
_entity_poly.entity_id
_entity_poly.type
_entity_poly.pdbx_seq_one_letter_code
_entity_poly.pdbx_strand_id
1 'polypeptide(L)'
;MEYIGAKTKPLDHNVTIEEVQEYFVDYILNDRLGIIDDAHIVFADSEPRRAMSSKCIKLAKLHSKASAWYHVTYHYSYWGYCNEGVNRAHFLSFPWCVFDKLIQIKKDQMSNIIA
;
A
#
# COMPACT_ATOMS: atom_id res chain seq x y z
N MET A 1 11.20 -17.30 1.11
CA MET A 1 10.59 -16.88 2.39
C MET A 1 9.08 -16.95 2.16
N GLU A 2 8.37 -17.87 2.82
CA GLU A 2 6.91 -17.91 2.72
C GLU A 2 6.33 -16.75 3.53
N TYR A 3 5.75 -15.77 2.83
CA TYR A 3 5.03 -14.68 3.46
C TYR A 3 3.62 -15.19 3.83
N ILE A 4 3.38 -15.37 5.13
CA ILE A 4 2.04 -15.66 5.64
C ILE A 4 1.31 -14.33 5.78
N GLY A 5 0.48 -14.00 4.79
CA GLY A 5 -0.32 -12.79 4.78
C GLY A 5 -1.26 -12.68 5.98
N ALA A 6 -1.68 -11.46 6.29
CA ALA A 6 -2.73 -11.26 7.29
C ALA A 6 -4.01 -12.00 6.87
N LYS A 7 -4.77 -12.51 7.86
CA LYS A 7 -6.08 -13.11 7.59
C LYS A 7 -6.96 -12.11 6.84
N THR A 8 -7.54 -12.55 5.72
CA THR A 8 -8.49 -11.76 4.96
C THR A 8 -9.72 -11.50 5.82
N LYS A 9 -10.26 -10.27 5.75
CA LYS A 9 -11.57 -9.99 6.32
C LYS A 9 -12.62 -10.49 5.32
N PRO A 10 -13.53 -11.39 5.71
CA PRO A 10 -14.63 -11.75 4.85
C PRO A 10 -15.55 -10.55 4.69
N LEU A 11 -15.89 -10.23 3.44
CA LEU A 11 -16.95 -9.28 3.10
C LEU A 11 -18.23 -10.07 2.82
N ASP A 12 -19.38 -9.46 3.09
CA ASP A 12 -20.71 -10.04 2.85
C ASP A 12 -21.19 -9.90 1.39
N HIS A 13 -20.35 -9.31 0.54
CA HIS A 13 -20.60 -9.06 -0.89
C HIS A 13 -19.37 -9.41 -1.73
N ASN A 14 -19.59 -9.49 -3.05
CA ASN A 14 -18.52 -9.62 -4.02
C ASN A 14 -17.79 -8.29 -4.16
N VAL A 15 -16.46 -8.31 -4.10
CA VAL A 15 -15.61 -7.13 -4.31
C VAL A 15 -15.83 -6.56 -5.71
N THR A 16 -16.11 -5.26 -5.76
CA THR A 16 -16.30 -4.47 -6.98
C THR A 16 -15.01 -3.77 -7.40
N ILE A 17 -14.92 -3.32 -8.66
CA ILE A 17 -13.74 -2.58 -9.13
C ILE A 17 -13.67 -1.18 -8.51
N GLU A 18 -14.82 -0.58 -8.18
CA GLU A 18 -14.95 0.71 -7.51
C GLU A 18 -14.35 0.66 -6.09
N GLU A 19 -14.63 -0.40 -5.32
CA GLU A 19 -14.04 -0.60 -3.99
C GLU A 19 -12.51 -0.79 -4.06
N VAL A 20 -12.01 -1.46 -5.10
CA VAL A 20 -10.57 -1.60 -5.34
C VAL A 20 -9.94 -0.24 -5.66
N GLN A 21 -10.62 0.61 -6.44
CA GLN A 21 -10.17 1.97 -6.75
C GLN A 21 -10.17 2.88 -5.52
N GLU A 22 -11.22 2.84 -4.71
CA GLU A 22 -11.29 3.61 -3.46
C GLU A 22 -10.19 3.18 -2.49
N TYR A 23 -10.02 1.87 -2.30
CA TYR A 23 -8.93 1.33 -1.49
C TYR A 23 -7.55 1.76 -2.03
N PHE A 24 -7.37 1.82 -3.35
CA PHE A 24 -6.12 2.29 -3.95
C PHE A 24 -5.82 3.75 -3.63
N VAL A 25 -6.83 4.62 -3.73
CA VAL A 25 -6.69 6.04 -3.36
C VAL A 25 -6.33 6.18 -1.89
N ASP A 26 -7.06 5.47 -1.02
CA ASP A 26 -6.77 5.45 0.42
C ASP A 26 -5.36 4.94 0.72
N TYR A 27 -4.94 3.87 0.06
CA TYR A 27 -3.59 3.32 0.19
C TYR A 27 -2.52 4.36 -0.14
N ILE A 28 -2.66 5.07 -1.27
CA ILE A 28 -1.66 6.07 -1.67
C ILE A 28 -1.67 7.29 -0.75
N LEU A 29 -2.85 7.78 -0.38
CA LEU A 29 -2.98 8.91 0.55
C LEU A 29 -2.36 8.60 1.91
N ASN A 30 -2.38 7.32 2.30
CA ASN A 30 -1.82 6.81 3.55
C ASN A 30 -0.47 6.10 3.39
N ASP A 31 0.22 6.25 2.25
CA ASP A 31 1.51 5.59 2.07
C ASP A 31 2.55 6.15 3.06
N ARG A 32 3.00 5.27 3.95
CA ARG A 32 4.02 5.54 4.98
C ARG A 32 5.26 4.66 4.79
N LEU A 33 5.38 3.93 3.69
CA LEU A 33 6.40 2.90 3.53
C LEU A 33 7.81 3.48 3.71
N GLY A 34 8.13 4.57 3.02
CA GLY A 34 9.44 5.24 3.14
C GLY A 34 9.73 5.77 4.55
N ILE A 35 8.73 6.36 5.22
CA ILE A 35 8.88 6.86 6.60
C ILE A 35 9.16 5.71 7.57
N ILE A 36 8.50 4.56 7.38
CA ILE A 36 8.71 3.36 8.19
C ILE A 36 10.13 2.81 7.96
N ASP A 37 10.60 2.78 6.71
CA ASP A 37 11.94 2.33 6.34
C ASP A 37 13.04 3.21 6.97
N ASP A 38 12.93 4.53 6.82
CA ASP A 38 13.88 5.49 7.40
C ASP A 38 13.94 5.33 8.93
N ALA A 39 12.78 5.24 9.58
CA ALA A 39 12.72 5.01 11.02
C ALA A 39 13.36 3.67 11.41
N HIS A 40 13.12 2.60 10.64
CA HIS A 40 13.68 1.29 10.92
C HIS A 40 15.22 1.32 10.87
N ILE A 41 15.81 1.99 9.88
CA ILE A 41 17.26 2.17 9.76
C ILE A 41 17.80 2.93 10.98
N VAL A 42 17.21 4.09 11.30
CA VAL A 42 17.63 4.92 12.44
C VAL A 42 17.58 4.15 13.76
N PHE A 43 16.52 3.36 14.00
CA PHE A 43 16.43 2.54 15.21
C PHE A 43 17.37 1.34 15.18
N ALA A 44 17.60 0.72 14.01
CA ALA A 44 18.52 -0.40 13.90
C ALA A 44 19.96 0.02 14.20
N ASP A 45 20.34 1.25 13.83
CA ASP A 45 21.68 1.79 14.10
C ASP A 45 21.86 2.26 15.54
N SER A 46 20.78 2.70 16.19
CA SER A 46 20.84 3.29 17.54
C SER A 46 20.54 2.32 18.69
N GLU A 47 19.77 1.26 18.46
CA GLU A 47 19.35 0.33 19.51
C GLU A 47 20.42 -0.74 19.82
N PRO A 48 20.63 -1.14 21.09
CA PRO A 48 21.62 -2.16 21.45
C PRO A 48 21.40 -3.52 20.77
N ARG A 49 20.12 -3.87 20.55
CA ARG A 49 19.72 -5.10 19.84
C ARG A 49 19.53 -4.89 18.34
N ARG A 50 19.84 -3.69 17.83
CA ARG A 50 19.78 -3.31 16.41
C ARG A 50 18.42 -3.65 15.79
N ALA A 51 18.41 -4.26 14.61
CA ALA A 51 17.21 -4.73 13.91
C ALA A 51 16.37 -5.75 14.71
N MET A 52 16.93 -6.39 15.74
CA MET A 52 16.21 -7.31 16.63
C MET A 52 15.60 -6.60 17.85
N SER A 53 15.68 -5.27 17.92
CA SER A 53 14.99 -4.48 18.93
C SER A 53 13.48 -4.58 18.75
N SER A 54 12.73 -4.40 19.85
CA SER A 54 11.27 -4.39 19.81
C SER A 54 10.71 -3.29 18.88
N LYS A 55 11.41 -2.15 18.78
CA LYS A 55 11.08 -1.05 17.85
C LYS A 55 11.23 -1.48 16.40
N CYS A 56 12.37 -2.06 16.02
CA CYS A 56 12.61 -2.55 14.67
C CYS A 56 11.63 -3.67 14.29
N ILE A 57 11.36 -4.63 15.18
CA ILE A 57 10.36 -5.69 14.93
C ILE A 57 8.96 -5.09 14.70
N LYS A 58 8.58 -4.05 15.44
CA LYS A 58 7.30 -3.36 15.24
C LYS A 58 7.26 -2.64 13.89
N LEU A 59 8.34 -1.97 13.51
CA LEU A 59 8.47 -1.29 12.22
C LEU A 59 8.46 -2.27 11.05
N ALA A 60 9.14 -3.41 11.16
CA ALA A 60 9.11 -4.48 10.16
C ALA A 60 7.68 -5.00 9.93
N LYS A 61 6.89 -5.17 11.00
CA LYS A 61 5.47 -5.54 10.87
C LYS A 61 4.62 -4.48 10.17
N LEU A 62 4.89 -3.20 10.43
CA LEU A 62 4.21 -2.08 9.76
C LEU A 62 4.61 -2.01 8.29
N HIS A 63 5.89 -2.23 7.99
CA HIS A 63 6.44 -2.28 6.63
C HIS A 63 5.78 -3.37 5.80
N SER A 64 5.67 -4.60 6.34
CA SER A 64 4.97 -5.70 5.63
C SER A 64 3.51 -5.39 5.32
N LYS A 65 2.82 -4.64 6.22
CA LYS A 65 1.45 -4.19 5.95
C LYS A 65 1.40 -3.10 4.89
N ALA A 66 2.27 -2.10 5.01
CA ALA A 66 2.36 -1.00 4.06
C ALA A 66 2.78 -1.47 2.67
N SER A 67 3.58 -2.54 2.54
CA SER A 67 3.98 -3.10 1.24
C SER A 67 3.02 -4.16 0.69
N ALA A 68 1.95 -4.54 1.42
CA ALA A 68 1.06 -5.62 1.03
C ALA A 68 0.35 -5.38 -0.32
N TRP A 69 0.12 -4.12 -0.69
CA TRP A 69 -0.50 -3.76 -1.97
C TRP A 69 0.34 -4.21 -3.17
N TYR A 70 1.68 -4.10 -3.08
CA TYR A 70 2.57 -4.55 -4.15
C TYR A 70 2.43 -6.06 -4.41
N HIS A 71 2.18 -6.84 -3.36
CA HIS A 71 1.92 -8.26 -3.54
C HIS A 71 0.64 -8.50 -4.34
N VAL A 72 -0.44 -7.77 -4.05
CA VAL A 72 -1.71 -7.89 -4.79
C VAL A 72 -1.55 -7.45 -6.25
N THR A 73 -0.84 -6.34 -6.50
CA THR A 73 -0.77 -5.76 -7.86
C THR A 73 0.26 -6.44 -8.77
N TYR A 74 1.31 -7.04 -8.22
CA TYR A 74 2.41 -7.61 -9.00
C TYR A 74 2.54 -9.14 -8.93
N HIS A 75 1.87 -9.82 -7.99
CA HIS A 75 1.96 -11.27 -7.91
C HIS A 75 1.18 -11.94 -9.04
N TYR A 76 1.82 -12.87 -9.74
CA TYR A 76 1.31 -13.50 -10.96
C TYR A 76 -0.07 -14.17 -10.77
N SER A 77 -0.38 -14.68 -9.56
CA SER A 77 -1.67 -15.33 -9.28
C SER A 77 -2.86 -14.38 -9.28
N TYR A 78 -2.65 -13.07 -9.12
CA TYR A 78 -3.72 -12.07 -9.15
C TYR A 78 -3.80 -11.33 -10.49
N TRP A 79 -2.87 -11.63 -11.41
CA TRP A 79 -2.82 -10.98 -12.71
C TRP A 79 -4.07 -11.27 -13.54
N GLY A 80 -4.82 -10.24 -13.90
CA GLY A 80 -6.02 -10.36 -14.75
C GLY A 80 -7.30 -10.83 -14.04
N TYR A 81 -7.24 -11.16 -12.74
CA TYR A 81 -8.42 -11.59 -11.98
C TYR A 81 -9.46 -10.46 -11.81
N CYS A 82 -8.99 -9.20 -11.77
CA CYS A 82 -9.86 -8.02 -11.73
C CYS A 82 -10.39 -7.60 -13.11
N ASN A 83 -10.09 -8.34 -14.19
CA ASN A 83 -10.45 -8.00 -15.57
C ASN A 83 -11.42 -9.00 -16.22
N GLU A 84 -12.06 -9.90 -15.45
CA GLU A 84 -13.05 -10.82 -16.03
C GLU A 84 -14.18 -10.03 -16.73
N GLY A 85 -14.31 -10.21 -18.04
CA GLY A 85 -15.36 -9.57 -18.86
C GLY A 85 -15.05 -8.17 -19.41
N VAL A 86 -13.88 -7.60 -19.14
CA VAL A 86 -13.48 -6.27 -19.65
C VAL A 86 -12.20 -6.36 -20.48
N ASN A 87 -12.30 -6.04 -21.78
CA ASN A 87 -11.16 -5.97 -22.70
C ASN A 87 -10.34 -4.69 -22.46
N ARG A 88 -9.73 -4.57 -21.27
CA ARG A 88 -8.89 -3.44 -20.85
C ARG A 88 -7.49 -3.93 -20.51
N ALA A 89 -6.49 -3.10 -20.79
CA ALA A 89 -5.13 -3.39 -20.38
C ALA A 89 -5.01 -3.43 -18.84
N HIS A 90 -4.10 -4.25 -18.34
CA HIS A 90 -3.89 -4.45 -16.90
C HIS A 90 -3.16 -3.24 -16.30
N PHE A 91 -3.91 -2.26 -15.77
CA PHE A 91 -3.39 -0.98 -15.29
C PHE A 91 -3.14 -0.91 -13.77
N LEU A 92 -3.21 -2.02 -13.04
CA LEU A 92 -3.02 -2.01 -11.58
C LEU A 92 -1.55 -1.89 -11.14
N SER A 93 -0.62 -1.93 -12.08
CA SER A 93 0.78 -1.59 -11.80
C SER A 93 0.95 -0.06 -11.89
N PHE A 94 1.57 0.51 -10.86
CA PHE A 94 2.12 1.88 -10.76
C PHE A 94 1.24 3.03 -10.19
N PRO A 95 1.17 3.13 -8.84
CA PRO A 95 0.87 4.40 -8.15
C PRO A 95 1.84 5.54 -8.49
N TRP A 96 3.13 5.22 -8.63
CA TRP A 96 4.20 6.22 -8.69
C TRP A 96 4.31 6.95 -10.03
N CYS A 97 3.77 6.37 -11.10
CA CYS A 97 3.81 7.01 -12.42
C CYS A 97 2.86 8.22 -12.52
N VAL A 98 1.92 8.34 -11.59
CA VAL A 98 0.92 9.43 -11.53
C VAL A 98 1.03 10.28 -10.27
N PHE A 99 2.15 10.17 -9.55
CA PHE A 99 2.36 10.89 -8.29
C PHE A 99 2.20 12.42 -8.43
N ASP A 100 2.60 12.98 -9.57
CA ASP A 100 2.40 14.38 -9.94
C ASP A 100 0.90 14.77 -9.96
N LYS A 101 0.06 13.91 -10.54
CA LYS A 101 -1.40 14.11 -10.58
C LYS A 101 -2.04 13.93 -9.21
N LEU A 102 -1.58 12.96 -8.44
CA LEU A 102 -2.07 12.70 -7.08
C LEU A 102 -1.72 13.85 -6.12
N ILE A 103 -0.53 14.44 -6.24
CA ILE A 103 -0.17 15.66 -5.50
C ILE A 103 -1.13 16.79 -5.86
N GLN A 104 -1.41 16.98 -7.16
CA GLN A 104 -2.30 18.05 -7.60
C GLN A 104 -3.71 17.89 -7.01
N ILE A 105 -4.29 16.68 -7.11
CA ILE A 105 -5.61 16.37 -6.52
C ILE A 105 -5.62 16.65 -5.02
N LYS A 106 -4.58 16.23 -4.29
CA LYS A 106 -4.47 16.47 -2.84
C LYS A 106 -4.41 17.96 -2.52
N LYS A 107 -3.62 18.74 -3.26
CA LYS A 107 -3.54 20.20 -3.08
C LYS A 107 -4.90 20.87 -3.34
N ASP A 108 -5.60 20.42 -4.38
CA ASP A 108 -6.89 20.98 -4.75
C ASP A 108 -7.96 20.66 -3.70
N GLN A 109 -8.01 19.43 -3.18
CA GLN A 109 -8.92 19.04 -2.10
C GLN A 109 -8.62 19.79 -0.79
N MET A 110 -7.36 19.99 -0.44
CA MET A 110 -6.97 20.70 0.77
C MET A 110 -7.31 22.19 0.69
N SER A 111 -7.30 22.76 -0.51
CA SER A 111 -7.73 24.15 -0.76
C SER A 111 -9.24 24.33 -0.61
N ASN A 112 -10.03 23.33 -1.03
CA ASN A 112 -11.50 23.35 -0.94
C ASN A 112 -12.04 23.14 0.48
N ILE A 113 -11.23 22.64 1.41
CA ILE A 113 -11.62 22.45 2.82
C ILE A 113 -11.35 23.72 3.65
N ILE A 114 -10.46 24.60 3.18
CA ILE A 114 -10.01 25.81 3.89
C ILE A 114 -10.76 27.07 3.39
N ALA A 115 -11.49 26.98 2.28
CA ALA A 115 -12.39 28.01 1.75
C ALA A 115 -13.82 27.83 2.29
#